data_AF-A0A978W693-F1
#
_entry.id   AF-A0A978W693-F1
#
_cell.length_a   1.000
_cell.length_b   1.000
_cell.length_c   1.000
_cell.angle_alpha   90.00
_cell.angle_beta   90.00
_cell.angle_gamma   90.00
#
_symmetry.space_group_name_H-M   'P 1'
#
loop_
_entity.id
_entity.type
_entity.pdbx_description
1 polymer ?
#
loop_
_entity_poly.entity_id
_entity_poly.type
_entity_poly.pdbx_seq_one_letter_code
_entity_poly.pdbx_strand_id
1 'polypeptide(L)'
;MTSRIGLEIAKQLAESGANVVMAIRNQSAAHTLIKKWQNEWTGTALLDIEVMELHLLSLNSVFEFAEAWNSSSRPLQVLTNNAGIFSIGEPLMFS
;
A
#
# COMPACT_ATOMS: atom_id res chain seq x y z
N MET A 1 2.33 -2.28 -0.05
CA MET A 1 3.09 -2.34 1.22
C MET A 1 2.71 -3.60 1.99
N THR A 2 3.65 -4.48 2.32
CA THR A 2 3.38 -5.68 3.16
C THR A 2 4.21 -5.73 4.45
N SER A 3 5.08 -4.74 4.69
CA SER A 3 5.84 -4.65 5.94
C SER A 3 4.93 -4.23 7.11
N ARG A 4 5.23 -4.67 8.33
CA ARG A 4 4.46 -4.32 9.55
C ARG A 4 4.23 -2.81 9.68
N ILE A 5 5.25 -2.01 9.35
CA ILE A 5 5.18 -0.54 9.42
C ILE A 5 4.21 0.01 8.37
N GLY A 6 4.27 -0.47 7.12
CA GLY A 6 3.39 0.01 6.06
C GLY A 6 1.92 -0.32 6.31
N LEU A 7 1.65 -1.48 6.92
CA LEU A 7 0.29 -1.86 7.34
C LEU A 7 -0.24 -0.96 8.46
N GLU A 8 0.59 -0.67 9.46
CA GLU A 8 0.20 0.19 10.58
C GLU A 8 -0.07 1.62 10.13
N ILE A 9 0.77 2.18 9.25
CA ILE A 9 0.55 3.51 8.67
C ILE A 9 -0.77 3.55 7.89
N ALA A 10 -1.02 2.56 7.04
CA ALA A 10 -2.27 2.48 6.27
C ALA A 10 -3.50 2.42 7.18
N LYS A 11 -3.43 1.62 8.25
CA LYS A 11 -4.49 1.50 9.24
C LYS A 11 -4.76 2.83 9.94
N GLN A 12 -3.73 3.46 10.51
CA GLN A 12 -3.90 4.72 11.27
C GLN A 12 -4.41 5.86 10.39
N LEU A 13 -3.98 5.94 9.12
CA LEU A 13 -4.51 6.92 8.17
C LEU A 13 -6.01 6.68 7.90
N ALA A 14 -6.42 5.44 7.68
CA ALA A 14 -7.82 5.08 7.46
C ALA A 14 -8.68 5.36 8.70
N GLU A 15 -8.20 5.02 9.90
CA GLU A 15 -8.88 5.31 11.18
C GLU A 15 -9.00 6.82 11.45
N SER A 16 -8.08 7.63 10.88
CA SER A 16 -8.14 9.09 10.90
C SER A 16 -9.08 9.69 9.84
N GLY A 17 -9.77 8.85 9.07
CA GLY A 17 -10.74 9.26 8.04
C GLY A 17 -10.14 9.55 6.67
N ALA A 18 -8.90 9.16 6.41
CA ALA A 18 -8.32 9.29 5.08
C ALA A 18 -8.86 8.21 4.12
N ASN A 19 -8.99 8.55 2.83
CA ASN A 19 -9.12 7.56 1.76
C ASN A 19 -7.74 6.93 1.51
N VAL A 20 -7.60 5.64 1.81
CA VAL A 20 -6.32 4.94 1.75
C VAL A 20 -6.33 3.92 0.62
N VAL A 21 -5.40 4.09 -0.31
CA VAL A 21 -5.13 3.09 -1.35
C VAL A 21 -3.84 2.36 -1.03
N MET A 22 -3.96 1.06 -0.73
CA MET A 22 -2.80 0.22 -0.53
C MET A 22 -2.33 -0.35 -1.88
N ALA A 23 -1.18 0.14 -2.36
CA ALA A 23 -0.53 -0.42 -3.55
C ALA A 23 0.30 -1.67 -3.17
N ILE A 24 -0.15 -2.87 -3.53
CA ILE A 24 0.40 -4.14 -3.04
C ILE A 24 0.47 -5.19 -4.16
N ARG A 25 1.59 -5.93 -4.24
CA ARG A 25 1.77 -7.04 -5.19
C ARG A 25 0.80 -8.20 -4.99
N ASN A 26 0.59 -8.66 -3.75
CA ASN A 26 -0.35 -9.75 -3.45
C ASN A 26 -1.55 -9.20 -2.69
N GLN A 27 -2.66 -9.05 -3.40
CA GLN A 27 -3.85 -8.43 -2.85
C GLN A 27 -4.64 -9.34 -1.90
N SER A 28 -4.53 -10.66 -2.00
CA SER A 28 -5.37 -11.59 -1.23
C SER A 28 -5.19 -11.45 0.29
N ALA A 29 -3.94 -11.37 0.74
CA ALA A 29 -3.61 -11.15 2.14
C ALA A 29 -4.10 -9.78 2.64
N ALA A 30 -4.05 -8.76 1.79
CA ALA A 30 -4.48 -7.42 2.11
C ALA A 30 -5.99 -7.32 2.27
N HIS A 31 -6.77 -7.91 1.36
CA HIS A 31 -8.23 -7.95 1.48
C HIS A 31 -8.69 -8.65 2.76
N THR A 32 -8.02 -9.74 3.15
CA THR A 32 -8.31 -10.44 4.41
C THR A 32 -8.05 -9.54 5.62
N LEU A 33 -6.93 -8.80 5.60
CA LEU A 33 -6.56 -7.88 6.66
C LEU A 33 -7.51 -6.67 6.75
N ILE A 34 -7.88 -6.09 5.61
CA ILE A 34 -8.84 -4.97 5.54
C ILE A 34 -10.20 -5.39 6.11
N LYS A 35 -10.71 -6.57 5.74
CA LYS A 35 -11.96 -7.11 6.32
C LYS A 35 -11.86 -7.25 7.84
N LYS A 36 -10.71 -7.72 8.34
CA LYS A 36 -10.46 -7.79 9.77
C LYS A 36 -10.52 -6.40 10.42
N TRP A 37 -9.84 -5.41 9.86
CA TRP A 37 -9.87 -4.03 10.38
C TRP A 37 -11.27 -3.44 10.37
N GLN A 38 -12.02 -3.64 9.29
CA GLN A 38 -13.41 -3.18 9.17
C GLN A 38 -14.33 -3.85 10.21
N ASN A 39 -14.09 -5.11 10.55
CA ASN A 39 -14.85 -5.82 11.60
C ASN A 39 -14.47 -5.39 13.03
N GLU A 40 -13.21 -5.01 13.25
CA GLU A 40 -12.70 -4.58 14.56
C GLU A 40 -12.93 -3.08 14.82
N TRP A 41 -13.26 -2.32 13.78
CA TRP A 41 -13.43 -0.88 13.84
C TRP A 41 -14.72 -0.48 14.58
N THR A 42 -14.58 0.45 15.52
CA THR A 42 -15.67 0.94 16.38
C THR A 42 -15.95 2.43 16.22
N GLY A 43 -15.26 3.12 15.29
CA GLY A 43 -15.49 4.53 15.03
C GLY A 43 -16.77 4.80 14.25
N THR A 44 -17.10 6.09 14.10
CA THR A 44 -18.41 6.52 13.58
C THR A 44 -18.51 6.53 12.05
N ALA A 45 -17.39 6.56 11.34
CA ALA A 45 -17.32 6.54 9.88
C ALA A 45 -16.80 5.19 9.37
N LEU A 46 -17.09 4.81 8.13
CA LEU A 46 -16.52 3.60 7.54
C LEU A 46 -15.01 3.78 7.29
N LEU A 47 -14.23 2.71 7.45
CA LEU A 47 -12.83 2.70 7.02
C LEU A 47 -12.78 2.65 5.48
N ASP A 48 -12.39 3.77 4.88
CA ASP A 48 -12.23 3.93 3.44
C ASP A 48 -10.84 3.48 3.00
N ILE A 49 -10.72 2.17 2.77
CA ILE A 49 -9.46 1.53 2.40
C ILE A 49 -9.66 0.54 1.25
N GLU A 50 -8.85 0.69 0.21
CA GLU A 50 -8.87 -0.18 -0.97
C GLU A 50 -7.47 -0.71 -1.30
N VAL A 51 -7.43 -1.70 -2.19
CA VAL A 51 -6.18 -2.31 -2.66
C VAL A 51 -6.08 -2.14 -4.16
N MET A 52 -4.92 -1.68 -4.62
CA MET A 52 -4.54 -1.65 -6.02
C MET A 52 -3.28 -2.50 -6.21
N GLU A 53 -3.20 -3.22 -7.33
CA GLU A 53 -2.01 -4.01 -7.63
C GLU A 53 -0.85 -3.10 -7.99
N LEU A 54 0.33 -3.35 -7.39
CA LEU A 54 1.56 -2.69 -7.77
C LEU A 54 2.76 -3.59 -7.50
N HIS A 55 3.54 -3.85 -8.55
CA HIS A 55 4.81 -4.55 -8.46
C HIS A 55 5.95 -3.64 -8.95
N LEU A 56 6.69 -3.05 -8.01
CA LEU A 56 7.76 -2.09 -8.31
C LEU A 56 8.94 -2.63 -9.12
N LEU A 57 9.11 -3.95 -9.20
CA LEU A 57 10.14 -4.57 -10.06
C LEU A 57 9.69 -4.73 -11.52
N SER A 58 8.46 -4.34 -11.86
CA SER A 58 7.91 -4.39 -13.22
C SER A 58 7.44 -3.00 -13.65
N LEU A 59 8.13 -2.41 -14.62
CA LEU A 59 7.72 -1.10 -15.18
C LEU A 59 6.33 -1.16 -15.82
N ASN A 60 5.95 -2.30 -16.39
CA ASN A 60 4.59 -2.48 -16.92
C ASN A 60 3.55 -2.37 -15.80
N SER A 61 3.78 -3.01 -14.65
CA SER A 61 2.88 -2.91 -13.50
C SER A 61 2.82 -1.49 -12.94
N VAL A 62 3.95 -0.76 -12.92
CA VAL A 62 3.98 0.65 -12.51
C VAL A 62 3.15 1.51 -13.46
N PHE A 63 3.28 1.28 -14.77
CA PHE A 63 2.51 2.00 -15.79
C PHE A 63 1.01 1.74 -15.67
N GLU A 64 0.59 0.47 -15.56
CA GLU A 64 -0.81 0.09 -15.38
C GLU A 64 -1.41 0.70 -14.10
N PHE A 65 -0.65 0.71 -13.00
CA PHE A 65 -1.08 1.36 -11.76
C PHE A 65 -1.27 2.87 -11.94
N ALA A 66 -0.32 3.54 -12.60
CA ALA A 66 -0.39 4.98 -12.85
C ALA A 66 -1.57 5.36 -13.75
N GLU A 67 -1.81 4.60 -14.82
CA GLU A 67 -2.95 4.78 -15.72
C GLU A 67 -4.28 4.60 -14.96
N ALA A 68 -4.40 3.56 -14.14
CA ALA A 68 -5.58 3.33 -13.32
C ALA A 68 -5.80 4.45 -12.29
N TRP A 69 -4.73 4.92 -11.64
CA TRP A 69 -4.80 6.05 -10.71
C TRP A 69 -5.26 7.33 -11.41
N ASN A 70 -4.63 7.70 -12.53
CA ASN A 70 -4.97 8.89 -13.30
C ASN A 70 -6.43 8.85 -13.79
N SER A 71 -6.88 7.68 -14.25
CA SER A 71 -8.26 7.47 -14.70
C SER A 71 -9.28 7.65 -13.59
N SER A 72 -8.91 7.39 -12.33
CA SER A 72 -9.79 7.58 -11.18
C SER A 72 -10.12 9.05 -10.90
N SER A 73 -9.34 10.00 -11.44
CA SER A 73 -9.50 11.44 -11.21
C SER A 73 -9.52 11.84 -9.73
N ARG A 74 -8.93 11.01 -8.86
CA ARG A 74 -8.82 11.26 -7.42
C ARG A 74 -7.60 12.13 -7.12
N PRO A 75 -7.72 13.12 -6.23
CA PRO A 75 -6.56 13.91 -5.83
C PRO A 75 -5.61 13.04 -4.98
N LEU A 76 -4.30 13.12 -5.24
CA LEU A 76 -3.27 12.45 -4.46
C LEU A 76 -2.67 13.44 -3.46
N GLN A 77 -2.96 13.27 -2.16
CA GLN A 77 -2.41 14.15 -1.11
C GLN A 77 -1.04 13.67 -0.62
N VAL A 78 -0.88 12.36 -0.45
CA VAL A 78 0.32 11.75 0.13
C VAL A 78 0.66 10.48 -0.64
N LEU A 79 1.93 10.35 -1.02
CA LEU A 79 2.50 9.11 -1.56
C LEU A 79 3.58 8.61 -0.62
N THR A 80 3.32 7.48 0.03
CA THR A 80 4.30 6.82 0.91
C THR A 80 5.03 5.74 0.11
N ASN A 81 6.28 5.99 -0.29
CA ASN A 81 7.12 4.97 -0.93
C ASN A 81 7.84 4.12 0.11
N ASN A 82 7.15 3.10 0.64
CA ASN A 82 7.65 2.22 1.71
C ASN A 82 8.03 0.81 1.23
N ALA A 83 7.93 0.53 -0.07
CA ALA A 83 8.33 -0.77 -0.60
C ALA A 83 9.83 -0.77 -0.90
N GLY A 84 10.59 -1.59 -0.17
CA GLY A 84 12.01 -1.80 -0.37
C GLY A 84 12.37 -3.24 -0.03
N ILE A 85 13.37 -3.78 -0.73
CA ILE A 85 13.98 -5.07 -0.40
C ILE A 85 15.41 -4.77 0.04
N PHE A 86 15.75 -5.18 1.26
CA PHE A 86 17.13 -5.18 1.72
C PHE A 86 17.71 -6.57 1.47
N SER A 87 18.71 -6.67 0.60
CA SER A 87 19.47 -7.90 0.39
C SER A 87 20.87 -7.68 0.96
N ILE A 88 21.26 -8.49 1.95
CA ILE A 88 22.65 -8.59 2.39
C ILE A 88 23.34 -9.52 1.39
N GLY A 89 24.12 -8.96 0.47
CA GLY A 89 24.93 -9.70 -0.50
C GLY A 89 26.35 -9.16 -0.50
N GLU A 90 27.30 -10.03 -0.12
CA GLU A 90 28.78 -9.95 -0.08
C GLU A 90 29.49 -8.67 0.40
N PRO A 91 30.68 -8.79 1.01
CA PRO A 91 31.50 -7.62 1.37
C PRO A 91 31.80 -6.81 0.10
N LEU A 92 31.58 -5.50 0.16
CA LEU A 92 32.12 -4.55 -0.81
C LEU A 92 33.66 -4.62 -0.75
N MET A 93 34.25 -5.49 -1.57
CA MET A 93 35.68 -5.51 -1.82
C MET A 93 35.98 -4.38 -2.80
N PHE A 94 36.52 -3.27 -2.28
CA PHE A 94 37.13 -2.24 -3.11
C PHE A 94 38.47 -2.78 -3.63
N SER A 95 38.67 -2.80 -4.95
CA SER A 95 39.99 -2.95 -5.58
C SER A 95 40.59 -1.57 -5.86
#